data_AF-A0AA97EUZ7-F1
#
_entry.id   AF-A0AA97EUZ7-F1
#
_cell.length_a   1.000
_cell.length_b   1.000
_cell.length_c   1.000
_cell.angle_alpha   90.00
_cell.angle_beta   90.00
_cell.angle_gamma   90.00
#
_symmetry.space_group_name_H-M   'P 1'
#
loop_
_entity.id
_entity.type
_entity.pdbx_description
1 polymer ?
#
loop_
_entity_poly.entity_id
_entity_poly.type
_entity_poly.pdbx_seq_one_letter_code
_entity_poly.pdbx_strand_id
1 'polypeptide(L)' 'MYVGYGHYDTAYEALIRTLTEASPYLCGEQFTAADVYLGAYLLFQSKMGQIKAHPSIEKYLNTLRERAMLKKSPIFF' A
#
# COMPACT_ATOMS: atom_id res chain seq x y z
N MET A 1 14.55 16.37 6.54
CA MET A 1 14.99 15.44 7.60
C MET A 1 14.43 14.07 7.24
N TYR A 2 15.25 13.14 6.74
CA TYR A 2 14.77 11.81 6.36
C TYR A 2 15.27 10.80 7.38
N VAL A 3 14.46 10.54 8.41
CA VAL A 3 14.71 9.45 9.35
C VAL A 3 13.96 8.23 8.82
N GLY A 4 14.68 7.19 8.38
CA GLY A 4 14.12 5.82 8.31
C GLY A 4 14.45 4.94 7.10
N TYR A 5 14.71 5.47 5.91
CA TYR A 5 14.84 4.63 4.69
C TYR A 5 16.00 4.98 3.76
N GLY A 6 16.94 5.82 4.19
CA GLY A 6 18.06 6.27 3.36
C GLY A 6 17.58 7.18 2.23
N HIS A 7 17.67 6.73 0.97
CA HIS A 7 17.26 7.49 -0.20
C HIS A 7 15.80 7.21 -0.57
N TYR A 8 15.00 8.27 -0.67
CA TYR A 8 13.56 8.15 -0.94
C TYR A 8 13.28 7.42 -2.25
N ASP A 9 14.00 7.75 -3.34
CA ASP A 9 13.71 7.16 -4.65
C ASP A 9 13.95 5.65 -4.65
N THR A 10 15.02 5.19 -3.98
CA THR A 10 15.32 3.77 -3.85
C THR A 10 14.25 3.04 -3.05
N ALA A 11 13.79 3.63 -1.94
CA ALA A 11 12.72 3.06 -1.13
C ALA A 11 11.38 3.02 -1.91
N TYR A 12 11.10 4.07 -2.68
CA TYR A 12 9.92 4.14 -3.53
C TYR A 12 9.97 3.10 -4.66
N GLU A 13 11.10 2.93 -5.33
CA GLU A 13 11.28 1.89 -6.35
C GLU A 13 11.09 0.48 -5.77
N ALA A 14 11.67 0.21 -4.60
CA ALA A 14 11.49 -1.07 -3.91
C ALA A 14 10.01 -1.30 -3.54
N LEU A 15 9.32 -0.28 -3.05
CA LEU A 15 7.88 -0.33 -2.78
C LEU A 15 7.09 -0.65 -4.06
N ILE A 16 7.32 0.07 -5.15
CA ILE A 16 6.61 -0.16 -6.42
C ILE A 16 6.85 -1.57 -6.94
N ARG A 17 8.10 -2.04 -6.90
CA ARG A 17 8.44 -3.41 -7.28
C ARG A 17 7.66 -4.42 -6.43
N THR A 18 7.66 -4.24 -5.11
CA THR A 18 6.96 -5.13 -4.17
C THR A 18 5.45 -5.19 -4.46
N LEU A 19 4.81 -4.03 -4.68
CA LEU A 19 3.38 -3.96 -5.01
C LEU A 19 3.04 -4.55 -6.38
N THR A 20 4.00 -4.53 -7.31
CA THR A 20 3.84 -5.11 -8.64
C THR A 20 3.95 -6.63 -8.61
N GLU A 21 4.81 -7.16 -7.75
CA GLU A 21 5.03 -8.60 -7.53
C GLU A 21 4.00 -9.23 -6.58
N ALA A 22 3.26 -8.43 -5.81
CA ALA A 22 2.21 -8.89 -4.90
C ALA A 22 1.12 -9.70 -5.64
N SER A 23 0.70 -10.82 -5.05
CA SER A 23 -0.22 -11.76 -5.71
C SER A 23 -1.06 -12.57 -4.71
N PRO A 24 -2.28 -12.12 -4.36
CA PRO A 24 -2.80 -10.75 -4.45
C PRO A 24 -2.33 -9.86 -3.28
N TYR A 25 -1.76 -10.44 -2.23
CA TYR A 25 -1.25 -9.75 -1.04
C TYR A 25 0.28 -9.77 -0.99
N LEU A 26 0.87 -9.07 -0.02
CA LEU A 26 2.34 -8.98 0.12
C LEU A 26 2.99 -10.34 0.38
N CYS A 27 2.30 -11.24 1.07
CA CYS A 27 2.77 -12.59 1.37
C CYS A 27 2.13 -13.66 0.45
N GLY A 28 1.80 -13.28 -0.78
CA GLY A 28 1.12 -14.17 -1.73
C GLY A 28 -0.38 -14.26 -1.44
N GLU A 29 -0.90 -15.49 -1.32
CA GLU A 29 -2.34 -15.74 -1.12
C GLU A 29 -2.86 -15.34 0.27
N GLN A 30 -1.97 -15.23 1.25
CA GLN A 30 -2.36 -14.95 2.63
C GLN A 30 -2.40 -13.44 2.91
N PHE A 31 -3.57 -12.98 3.38
CA PHE A 31 -3.70 -11.63 3.95
C PHE A 31 -3.11 -11.59 5.35
N THR A 32 -2.24 -10.61 5.62
CA THR A 32 -1.49 -10.49 6.87
C THR A 32 -1.58 -9.09 7.47
N ALA A 33 -1.02 -8.92 8.67
CA ALA A 33 -0.86 -7.60 9.28
C ALA A 33 0.01 -6.65 8.43
N ALA A 34 0.90 -7.18 7.58
CA ALA A 34 1.69 -6.35 6.67
C ALA A 34 0.79 -5.60 5.68
N ASP A 35 -0.24 -6.26 5.15
CA ASP A 35 -1.19 -5.66 4.22
C ASP A 35 -2.07 -4.60 4.89
N VAL A 36 -2.44 -4.82 6.16
CA VAL A 36 -3.16 -3.82 6.96
C VAL A 36 -2.30 -2.57 7.14
N TYR A 37 -1.06 -2.73 7.57
CA TYR A 37 -0.14 -1.63 7.84
C TYR A 37 0.17 -0.84 6.57
N LEU A 38 0.61 -1.53 5.50
CA LEU A 38 0.99 -0.89 4.26
C LEU A 38 -0.22 -0.26 3.56
N GLY A 39 -1.38 -0.94 3.56
CA GLY A 39 -2.62 -0.41 3.00
C GLY A 39 -3.06 0.88 3.69
N ALA A 40 -3.00 0.94 5.02
CA ALA A 40 -3.31 2.15 5.78
C ALA A 40 -2.35 3.30 5.46
N TYR A 41 -1.04 3.01 5.43
CA TYR A 41 -0.02 3.98 5.07
C TYR A 41 -0.24 4.56 3.66
N LEU A 42 -0.42 3.69 2.66
CA LEU A 42 -0.62 4.11 1.27
C LEU A 42 -1.90 4.92 1.11
N LEU A 43 -3.01 4.50 1.73
CA LEU A 43 -4.26 5.24 1.68
C LEU A 43 -4.09 6.67 2.24
N PHE A 44 -3.47 6.79 3.41
CA PHE A 44 -3.26 8.08 4.06
C PHE A 44 -2.35 8.99 3.24
N GLN A 45 -1.21 8.47 2.78
CA GLN A 45 -0.24 9.23 1.99
C GLN A 45 -0.80 9.65 0.63
N SER A 46 -1.61 8.79 -0.02
CA SER A 46 -2.32 9.14 -1.24
C SER A 46 -3.37 10.23 -1.00
N LYS A 47 -4.12 10.19 0.11
CA LYS A 47 -5.06 11.27 0.49
C LYS A 47 -4.34 12.60 0.73
N MET A 48 -3.14 12.58 1.30
CA MET A 48 -2.33 13.79 1.53
C MET A 48 -1.55 14.28 0.29
N GLY A 49 -1.55 13.52 -0.81
CA GLY A 49 -0.75 13.83 -2.01
C GLY A 49 0.76 13.82 -1.77
N GLN A 50 1.24 13.14 -0.72
CA GLN A 50 2.66 13.11 -0.33
C GLN A 50 3.45 11.99 -1.00
N ILE A 51 2.75 10.94 -1.46
CA ILE A 51 3.36 9.85 -2.22
C ILE A 51 3.14 10.06 -3.71
N LYS A 52 4.17 9.77 -4.51
CA LYS A 52 4.07 9.78 -5.97
C LYS A 52 3.04 8.72 -6.40
N ALA A 53 2.12 9.12 -7.27
CA ALA A 53 1.10 8.21 -7.79
C ALA A 53 1.72 7.12 -8.66
N HIS A 54 1.19 5.89 -8.56
CA HIS A 54 1.59 4.77 -9.40
C HIS A 54 0.44 3.78 -9.59
N PRO A 55 0.26 3.18 -10.79
CA PRO A 55 -0.79 2.18 -11.02
C PRO A 55 -0.74 1.00 -10.06
N SER A 56 0.46 0.52 -9.69
CA SER A 56 0.61 -0.59 -8.72
C SER A 56 0.07 -0.25 -7.33
N ILE A 57 0.19 1.01 -6.88
CA ILE A 57 -0.37 1.46 -5.60
C ILE A 57 -1.89 1.43 -5.65
N GLU A 58 -2.47 1.97 -6.73
CA GLU A 58 -3.92 2.00 -6.90
C GLU A 58 -4.51 0.58 -7.02
N LYS A 59 -3.88 -0.27 -7.84
CA LYS A 59 -4.27 -1.67 -7.99
C LYS A 59 -4.27 -2.39 -6.64
N TYR A 60 -3.18 -2.27 -5.88
CA TYR A 60 -3.06 -2.92 -4.57
C TYR A 60 -4.10 -2.40 -3.56
N LEU A 61 -4.33 -1.08 -3.50
CA LEU A 61 -5.37 -0.51 -2.65
C LEU A 61 -6.78 -1.00 -3.05
N ASN A 62 -7.04 -1.18 -4.34
CA ASN A 62 -8.32 -1.73 -4.81
C ASN A 62 -8.50 -3.19 -4.41
N THR A 63 -7.45 -4.02 -4.53
CA THR A 63 -7.44 -5.40 -4.00
C THR A 63 -7.78 -5.44 -2.52
N LEU A 64 -7.22 -4.53 -1.71
CA LEU A 64 -7.57 -4.44 -0.30
C LEU A 64 -9.03 -4.01 -0.07
N ARG A 65 -9.53 -3.01 -0.80
CA ARG A 65 -10.93 -2.52 -0.68
C ARG A 65 -11.97 -3.59 -1.02
N GLU A 66 -11.65 -4.51 -1.92
CA GLU A 66 -12.54 -5.60 -2.29
C GLU A 66 -12.83 -6.56 -1.12
N ARG A 67 -11.94 -6.61 -0.13
CA ARG A 67 -12.12 -7.42 1.08
C ARG A 67 -13.37 -6.98 1.86
N ALA A 68 -14.29 -7.92 2.06
CA ALA A 68 -15.60 -7.67 2.68
C ALA A 68 -15.55 -6.97 4.05
N MET A 69 -14.47 -7.16 4.83
CA MET A 69 -14.28 -6.48 6.12
C MET A 69 -13.84 -5.01 5.97
N LEU A 70 -13.06 -4.68 4.93
CA LEU A 70 -12.64 -3.31 4.66
C LEU A 70 -13.80 -2.48 4.12
N LYS A 71 -14.72 -3.07 3.34
CA LYS A 71 -15.98 -2.45 2.90
C LYS A 71 -16.85 -1.89 4.03
N LYS A 72 -16.70 -2.42 5.25
CA LYS A 72 -17.48 -2.01 6.44
C LYS A 72 -16.75 -1.00 7.33
N SER A 73 -15.48 -0.68 7.03
CA SER A 73 -14.65 0.18 7.89
C SER A 73 -14.73 1.64 7.45
N PRO A 74 -15.18 2.58 8.31
CA PRO A 74 -15.31 4.00 7.96
C PRO A 74 -13.98 4.72 7.78
N ILE A 75 -12.85 4.09 8.17
CA ILE A 75 -11.51 4.67 8.05
C ILE A 75 -10.97 4.54 6.61
N PHE A 76 -11.48 3.57 5.84
CA PHE A 76 -11.00 3.26 4.49
C PHE A 76 -11.89 3.80 3.36
N PHE A 77 -13.04 4.41 3.71
CA PHE A 77 -13.91 5.20 2.82
C PHE A 77 -13.81 6.70 3.14
#